data_AF-A0A9E3J5P0-F1
#
_entry.id   AF-A0A9E3J5P0-F1
#
_cell.length_a   1.000
_cell.length_b   1.000
_cell.length_c   1.000
_cell.angle_alpha   90.00
_cell.angle_beta   90.00
_cell.angle_gamma   90.00
#
_symmetry.space_group_name_H-M   'P 1'
#
loop_
_entity.id
_entity.type
_entity.pdbx_description
1 polymer ?
#
loop_
_entity_poly.entity_id
_entity_poly.type
_entity_poly.pdbx_seq_one_letter_code
_entity_poly.pdbx_strand_id
1 'polypeptide(L)'
;LILPSRAGVDFVRLLGRSMRFRRTAEQDPETPYPAPPRVPLLGRWLTHFGERARVPGSSLLLAMTDVLGRHWSTGQSTLEDQHLGALLAWIDPPQGRSGAEAALEAELARDDQGQLLHPPAGPATDPAFDNKLLAPALLRYDRARTALAAAEDGLEADDRLGALTAAEQEIRALVASRTRPTWDAVWRGIDLLRALPEGAHAEERWTRDRWSFTSHRDRVVAGEPPQPRRDDAVTAANKLAAREREQARLEAQEALDDPLVMAGRRLAGEAFAGEVTDVVMTYSEGKRPSPRPLVTVRTDDRPHLGERAKVYRALGGKPQSAEFVGYEEEGALVVLKILDKMGRGKEPETGSVPEKGDRVCFTLFEHEQRGGAKLPDPEDTPWTHGGPPGEAVQETADPLTPEDVL
;
A
#
# COMPACT_ATOMS: atom_id res chain seq x y z
N LEU A 1 -5.33 7.19 -4.08
CA LEU A 1 -4.83 7.28 -5.47
C LEU A 1 -4.53 5.87 -5.94
N ILE A 2 -4.91 5.51 -7.16
CA ILE A 2 -4.61 4.20 -7.74
C ILE A 2 -3.78 4.43 -8.99
N LEU A 3 -2.64 3.74 -9.08
CA LEU A 3 -1.74 3.76 -10.22
C LEU A 3 -1.75 2.39 -10.88
N PRO A 4 -1.40 2.27 -12.17
CA PRO A 4 -1.51 1.00 -12.87
C PRO A 4 -0.57 -0.08 -12.31
N SER A 5 0.66 0.30 -11.94
CA SER A 5 1.73 -0.64 -11.54
C SER A 5 2.65 -0.05 -10.46
N ARG A 6 3.54 -0.88 -9.89
CA ARG A 6 4.56 -0.44 -8.92
C ARG A 6 5.46 0.66 -9.46
N ALA A 7 5.82 0.59 -10.74
CA ALA A 7 6.65 1.60 -11.38
C ALA A 7 6.01 3.01 -11.29
N GLY A 8 4.68 3.09 -11.38
CA GLY A 8 3.96 4.34 -11.15
C GLY A 8 4.11 4.87 -9.71
N VAL A 9 4.05 3.98 -8.72
CA VAL A 9 4.22 4.35 -7.30
C VAL A 9 5.62 4.90 -7.06
N ASP A 10 6.64 4.25 -7.62
CA ASP A 10 8.02 4.72 -7.51
C ASP A 10 8.25 6.05 -8.24
N PHE A 11 7.60 6.25 -9.39
CA PHE A 11 7.63 7.53 -10.09
C PHE A 11 6.97 8.66 -9.27
N VAL A 12 5.83 8.41 -8.63
CA VAL A 12 5.20 9.38 -7.71
C VAL A 12 6.15 9.75 -6.57
N ARG A 13 6.89 8.78 -6.02
CA ARG A 13 7.91 9.03 -4.99
C ARG A 13 9.06 9.89 -5.52
N LEU A 14 9.51 9.63 -6.75
CA LEU A 14 10.52 10.45 -7.42
C LEU A 14 10.03 11.90 -7.59
N LEU A 15 8.83 12.10 -8.14
CA LEU A 15 8.23 13.43 -8.30
C LEU A 15 8.07 14.16 -6.96
N GLY A 16 7.65 13.45 -5.90
CA GLY A 16 7.57 14.02 -4.55
C GLY A 16 8.90 14.59 -4.07
N ARG A 17 10.00 13.86 -4.28
CA ARG A 17 11.36 14.31 -3.93
C ARG A 17 11.82 15.48 -4.80
N SER A 18 11.63 15.39 -6.12
CA SER A 18 12.14 16.39 -7.07
C SER A 18 11.38 17.72 -7.04
N MET A 19 10.13 17.72 -6.58
CA MET A 19 9.27 18.91 -6.58
C MET A 19 9.24 19.65 -5.25
N ARG A 20 9.29 18.97 -4.09
CA ARG A 20 8.93 19.57 -2.79
C ARG A 20 9.82 20.72 -2.31
N PHE A 21 11.04 20.83 -2.84
CA PHE A 21 12.01 21.89 -2.52
C PHE A 21 12.25 22.86 -3.69
N ARG A 22 11.42 22.82 -4.74
CA ARG A 22 11.53 23.77 -5.85
C ARG A 22 11.26 25.18 -5.35
N ARG A 23 12.19 26.10 -5.62
CA ARG A 23 12.12 27.49 -5.18
C ARG A 23 11.10 28.27 -5.99
N THR A 24 10.30 29.04 -5.27
CA THR A 24 9.33 29.97 -5.85
C THR A 24 9.92 31.36 -5.99
N ALA A 25 9.28 32.22 -6.78
CA ALA A 25 9.71 33.60 -6.97
C ALA A 25 9.76 34.40 -5.65
N GLU A 26 8.89 34.05 -4.69
CA GLU A 26 8.88 34.69 -3.35
C GLU A 26 10.09 34.30 -2.50
N GLN A 27 10.62 33.09 -2.71
CA GLN A 27 11.74 32.55 -1.93
C GLN A 27 13.10 32.91 -2.54
N ASP A 28 13.16 33.04 -3.86
CA ASP A 28 14.39 33.34 -4.60
C ASP A 28 14.05 34.19 -5.84
N PRO A 29 13.87 35.51 -5.68
CA PRO A 29 13.45 36.39 -6.77
C PRO A 29 14.43 36.46 -7.93
N GLU A 30 15.71 36.17 -7.68
CA GLU A 30 16.80 36.24 -8.66
C GLU A 30 16.90 34.96 -9.51
N THR A 31 16.10 33.93 -9.22
CA THR A 31 16.13 32.69 -10.00
C THR A 31 15.55 32.91 -11.41
N PRO A 32 16.22 32.50 -12.50
CA PRO A 32 15.75 32.78 -13.86
C PRO A 32 14.39 32.16 -14.22
N TYR A 33 14.05 31.04 -13.58
CA TYR A 33 12.82 30.27 -13.84
C TYR A 33 12.20 29.77 -12.52
N PRO A 34 11.54 30.65 -11.75
CA PRO A 34 10.97 30.27 -10.46
C PRO A 34 9.82 29.28 -10.66
N ALA A 35 9.76 28.26 -9.80
CA ALA A 35 8.65 27.33 -9.84
C ALA A 35 7.36 28.00 -9.34
N PRO A 36 6.20 27.74 -9.97
CA PRO A 36 4.92 28.15 -9.41
C PRO A 36 4.72 27.55 -8.00
N PRO A 37 4.13 28.28 -7.03
CA PRO A 37 3.96 27.77 -5.65
C PRO A 37 3.21 26.44 -5.53
N ARG A 38 2.39 26.10 -6.53
CA ARG A 38 1.67 24.82 -6.60
C ARG A 38 2.60 23.61 -6.82
N VAL A 39 3.78 23.80 -7.38
CA VAL A 39 4.76 22.72 -7.64
C VAL A 39 5.36 22.15 -6.34
N PRO A 40 5.98 22.96 -5.46
CA PRO A 40 6.47 22.44 -4.18
C PRO A 40 5.33 21.92 -3.29
N LEU A 41 4.16 22.55 -3.34
CA LEU A 41 2.96 22.03 -2.66
C LEU A 41 2.59 20.61 -3.15
N LEU A 42 2.56 20.39 -4.46
CA LEU A 42 2.33 19.07 -5.03
C LEU A 42 3.41 18.07 -4.57
N GLY A 43 4.68 18.48 -4.58
CA GLY A 43 5.78 17.65 -4.11
C GLY A 43 5.61 17.18 -2.66
N ARG A 44 5.12 18.05 -1.77
CA ARG A 44 4.82 17.69 -0.37
C ARG A 44 3.73 16.62 -0.26
N TRP A 45 2.67 16.75 -1.06
CA TRP A 45 1.58 15.76 -1.12
C TRP A 45 2.02 14.43 -1.72
N LEU A 46 2.74 14.46 -2.85
CA LEU A 46 3.26 13.24 -3.47
C LEU A 46 4.27 12.53 -2.56
N THR A 47 5.07 13.28 -1.79
CA THR A 47 5.93 12.71 -0.74
C THR A 47 5.10 12.01 0.33
N HIS A 48 4.00 12.61 0.81
CA HIS A 48 3.11 11.97 1.76
C HIS A 48 2.49 10.67 1.20
N PHE A 49 1.92 10.71 0.00
CA PHE A 49 1.36 9.50 -0.65
C PHE A 49 2.42 8.41 -0.86
N GLY A 50 3.63 8.80 -1.27
CA GLY A 50 4.77 7.90 -1.43
C GLY A 50 5.27 7.28 -0.13
N GLU A 51 5.23 8.01 0.99
CA GLU A 51 5.50 7.43 2.32
C GLU A 51 4.42 6.42 2.71
N ARG A 52 3.16 6.74 2.42
CA ARG A 52 2.00 5.92 2.76
C ARG A 52 1.90 4.64 1.95
N ALA A 53 2.33 4.64 0.68
CA ALA A 53 2.44 3.42 -0.13
C ALA A 53 3.36 2.35 0.49
N ARG A 54 4.28 2.75 1.39
CA ARG A 54 5.18 1.83 2.11
C ARG A 54 4.62 1.36 3.45
N VAL A 55 3.42 1.80 3.82
CA VAL A 55 2.77 1.39 5.07
C VAL A 55 1.79 0.27 4.74
N PRO A 56 2.03 -0.95 5.24
CA PRO A 56 1.13 -2.08 5.01
C PRO A 56 -0.31 -1.73 5.41
N GLY A 57 -1.26 -2.12 4.57
CA GLY A 57 -2.69 -1.87 4.79
C GLY A 57 -3.16 -0.45 4.47
N SER A 58 -2.26 0.47 4.06
CA SER A 58 -2.67 1.78 3.56
C SER A 58 -3.21 1.69 2.14
N SER A 59 -4.29 2.42 1.90
CA SER A 59 -5.03 2.57 0.64
C SER A 59 -4.83 3.94 -0.02
N LEU A 60 -4.00 4.83 0.56
CA LEU A 60 -3.80 6.19 0.07
C LEU A 60 -3.11 6.25 -1.30
N LEU A 61 -2.22 5.29 -1.59
CA LEU A 61 -1.56 5.13 -2.88
C LEU A 61 -1.33 3.64 -3.16
N LEU A 62 -2.05 3.09 -4.14
CA LEU A 62 -2.04 1.67 -4.49
C LEU A 62 -1.58 1.46 -5.93
N ALA A 63 -0.85 0.36 -6.18
CA ALA A 63 -0.62 -0.17 -7.52
C ALA A 63 -1.71 -1.20 -7.84
N MET A 64 -2.41 -1.03 -8.96
CA MET A 64 -3.49 -1.91 -9.38
C MET A 64 -3.00 -3.35 -9.55
N THR A 65 -1.83 -3.55 -10.16
CA THR A 65 -1.21 -4.88 -10.31
C THR A 65 -1.01 -5.59 -8.98
N ASP A 66 -0.58 -4.87 -7.93
CA ASP A 66 -0.37 -5.46 -6.60
C ASP A 66 -1.69 -5.82 -5.91
N VAL A 67 -2.72 -4.98 -6.04
CA VAL A 67 -4.02 -5.25 -5.43
C VAL A 67 -4.70 -6.43 -6.13
N LEU A 68 -4.64 -6.50 -7.46
CA LEU A 68 -5.13 -7.66 -8.22
C LEU A 68 -4.35 -8.93 -7.87
N GLY A 69 -3.01 -8.87 -7.85
CA GLY A 69 -2.15 -10.01 -7.52
C GLY A 69 -2.32 -10.55 -6.09
N ARG A 70 -2.95 -9.79 -5.19
CA ARG A 70 -3.34 -10.28 -3.85
C ARG A 70 -4.59 -11.15 -3.87
N HIS A 71 -5.47 -10.99 -4.85
CA HIS A 71 -6.79 -11.63 -4.86
C HIS A 71 -6.94 -12.72 -5.93
N TRP A 72 -6.10 -12.69 -6.97
CA TRP A 72 -6.10 -13.72 -8.01
C TRP A 72 -4.72 -14.34 -8.15
N SER A 73 -4.69 -15.67 -8.27
CA SER A 73 -3.47 -16.40 -8.61
C SER A 73 -3.35 -16.53 -10.13
N THR A 74 -2.20 -16.16 -10.67
CA THR A 74 -1.87 -16.35 -12.09
C THR A 74 -0.80 -17.43 -12.25
N GLY A 75 -0.65 -17.94 -13.48
CA GLY A 75 0.50 -18.78 -13.85
C GLY A 75 1.70 -17.96 -14.32
N GLN A 76 1.63 -16.63 -14.21
CA GLN A 76 2.65 -15.70 -14.64
C GLN A 76 3.69 -15.51 -13.52
N SER A 77 4.87 -15.04 -13.89
CA SER A 77 5.84 -14.53 -12.93
C SER A 77 5.38 -13.18 -12.35
N THR A 78 5.91 -12.82 -11.18
CA THR A 78 5.65 -11.50 -10.57
C THR A 78 6.06 -10.32 -11.46
N LEU A 79 7.01 -10.54 -12.38
CA LEU A 79 7.42 -9.52 -13.34
C LEU A 79 6.37 -9.33 -14.45
N GLU A 80 5.87 -10.43 -15.02
CA GLU A 80 4.81 -10.41 -16.04
C GLU A 80 3.51 -9.83 -15.46
N ASP A 81 3.18 -10.11 -14.20
CA ASP A 81 2.03 -9.51 -13.52
C ASP A 81 2.12 -7.98 -13.40
N GLN A 82 3.29 -7.35 -13.59
CA GLN A 82 3.37 -5.88 -13.66
C GLN A 82 2.85 -5.30 -14.97
N HIS A 83 2.60 -6.12 -15.99
CA HIS A 83 1.90 -5.72 -17.20
C HIS A 83 0.39 -5.77 -16.97
N LEU A 84 -0.22 -4.64 -16.56
CA LEU A 84 -1.63 -4.57 -16.15
C LEU A 84 -2.60 -5.17 -17.18
N GLY A 85 -2.37 -4.95 -18.48
CA GLY A 85 -3.22 -5.53 -19.53
C GLY A 85 -3.18 -7.06 -19.57
N ALA A 86 -1.99 -7.64 -19.36
CA ALA A 86 -1.80 -9.10 -19.36
C ALA A 86 -2.40 -9.72 -18.10
N LEU A 87 -2.17 -9.11 -16.94
CA LEU A 87 -2.78 -9.51 -15.67
C LEU A 87 -4.31 -9.53 -15.74
N LEU A 88 -4.93 -8.47 -16.28
CA LEU A 88 -6.39 -8.41 -16.44
C LEU A 88 -6.90 -9.46 -17.44
N ALA A 89 -6.17 -9.69 -18.52
CA ALA A 89 -6.51 -10.73 -19.51
C ALA A 89 -6.39 -12.15 -18.92
N TRP A 90 -5.49 -12.37 -17.96
CA TRP A 90 -5.40 -13.62 -17.22
C TRP A 90 -6.58 -13.81 -16.26
N ILE A 91 -6.91 -12.77 -15.49
CA ILE A 91 -7.95 -12.79 -14.45
C ILE A 91 -9.34 -12.95 -15.06
N ASP A 92 -9.62 -12.21 -16.13
CA ASP A 92 -10.92 -12.14 -16.77
C ASP A 92 -10.72 -12.24 -18.30
N PRO A 93 -10.41 -13.43 -18.83
CA PRO A 93 -10.17 -13.60 -20.26
C PRO A 93 -11.47 -13.46 -21.06
N PRO A 94 -11.40 -12.99 -22.33
CA PRO A 94 -12.54 -13.04 -23.24
C PRO A 94 -13.10 -14.46 -23.36
N GLN A 95 -14.41 -14.57 -23.57
CA GLN A 95 -15.09 -15.86 -23.68
C GLN A 95 -14.46 -16.76 -24.77
N GLY A 96 -14.21 -18.02 -24.42
CA GLY A 96 -13.65 -19.01 -25.33
C GLY A 96 -12.12 -19.02 -25.43
N ARG A 97 -11.42 -18.21 -24.61
CA ARG A 97 -9.96 -18.19 -24.53
C ARG A 97 -9.47 -18.52 -23.13
N SER A 98 -8.26 -19.09 -23.04
CA SER A 98 -7.58 -19.23 -21.75
C SER A 98 -6.94 -17.91 -21.30
N GLY A 99 -6.73 -17.76 -20.00
CA GLY A 99 -5.99 -16.62 -19.43
C GLY A 99 -4.58 -16.48 -20.00
N ALA A 100 -3.88 -17.61 -20.22
CA ALA A 100 -2.54 -17.63 -20.80
C ALA A 100 -2.51 -17.11 -22.25
N GLU A 101 -3.44 -17.55 -23.09
CA GLU A 101 -3.52 -17.08 -24.48
C GLU A 101 -3.92 -15.61 -24.57
N ALA A 102 -4.80 -15.14 -23.66
CA ALA A 102 -5.24 -13.75 -23.64
C ALA A 102 -4.14 -12.81 -23.11
N ALA A 103 -3.39 -13.23 -22.08
CA ALA A 103 -2.25 -12.50 -21.55
C ALA A 103 -1.12 -12.37 -22.59
N LEU A 104 -0.76 -13.46 -23.27
CA LEU A 104 0.26 -13.46 -24.32
C LEU A 104 -0.11 -12.50 -25.47
N GLU A 105 -1.38 -12.50 -25.88
CA GLU A 105 -1.84 -11.52 -26.87
C GLU A 105 -1.73 -10.09 -26.37
N ALA A 106 -2.12 -9.83 -25.11
CA ALA A 106 -2.02 -8.51 -24.54
C ALA A 106 -0.57 -7.97 -24.55
N GLU A 107 0.43 -8.84 -24.36
CA GLU A 107 1.84 -8.45 -24.40
C GLU A 107 2.38 -8.22 -25.82
N LEU A 108 1.93 -9.01 -26.80
CA LEU A 108 2.55 -9.08 -28.12
C LEU A 108 1.79 -8.33 -29.21
N ALA A 109 0.49 -8.09 -29.04
CA ALA A 109 -0.35 -7.57 -30.09
C ALA A 109 0.09 -6.16 -30.52
N ARG A 110 0.23 -5.99 -31.83
CA ARG A 110 0.61 -4.73 -32.47
C ARG A 110 -0.36 -4.38 -33.58
N ASP A 111 -0.53 -3.09 -33.82
CA ASP A 111 -1.23 -2.59 -34.99
C ASP A 111 -0.36 -2.70 -36.27
N ASP A 112 -0.95 -2.34 -37.41
CA ASP A 112 -0.30 -2.35 -38.73
C ASP A 112 0.93 -1.42 -38.80
N GLN A 113 1.05 -0.47 -37.87
CA GLN A 113 2.18 0.46 -37.75
C GLN A 113 3.25 -0.05 -36.77
N GLY A 114 3.09 -1.28 -36.27
CA GLY A 114 3.99 -1.93 -35.33
C GLY A 114 3.93 -1.38 -33.90
N GLN A 115 2.88 -0.63 -33.55
CA GLN A 115 2.69 -0.10 -32.21
C GLN A 115 1.96 -1.09 -31.33
N LEU A 116 2.32 -1.18 -30.04
CA LEU A 116 1.61 -2.04 -29.08
C LEU A 116 0.14 -1.62 -28.94
N LEU A 117 -0.76 -2.60 -28.98
CA LEU A 117 -2.19 -2.40 -28.69
C LEU A 117 -2.43 -2.17 -27.19
N HIS A 118 -1.62 -2.80 -26.34
CA HIS A 118 -1.61 -2.59 -24.90
C HIS A 118 -0.25 -1.98 -24.51
N PRO A 119 -0.13 -0.64 -24.51
CA PRO A 119 1.13 0.01 -24.17
C PRO A 119 1.49 -0.19 -22.69
N PRO A 120 2.77 -0.07 -22.32
CA PRO A 120 3.20 -0.19 -20.94
C PRO A 120 2.43 0.74 -19.99
N ALA A 121 1.95 0.17 -18.89
CA ALA A 121 1.15 0.87 -17.89
C ALA A 121 2.05 1.45 -16.79
N GLY A 122 2.85 2.47 -17.12
CA GLY A 122 3.83 3.04 -16.19
C GLY A 122 4.58 4.26 -16.72
N PRO A 123 5.61 4.74 -15.99
CA PRO A 123 6.46 5.85 -16.43
C PRO A 123 7.36 5.47 -17.62
N ALA A 124 7.61 4.17 -17.84
CA ALA A 124 8.32 3.69 -19.01
C ALA A 124 7.40 3.74 -20.23
N THR A 125 7.85 4.38 -21.29
CA THR A 125 7.16 4.50 -22.58
C THR A 125 7.71 3.50 -23.59
N ASP A 126 6.92 3.17 -24.62
CA ASP A 126 7.37 2.31 -25.72
C ASP A 126 8.33 3.13 -26.63
N PRO A 127 9.61 2.73 -26.79
CA PRO A 127 10.55 3.45 -27.64
C PRO A 127 10.08 3.56 -29.09
N ALA A 128 9.28 2.62 -29.59
CA ALA A 128 8.73 2.69 -30.94
C ALA A 128 7.71 3.83 -31.06
N PHE A 129 6.90 4.08 -30.03
CA PHE A 129 5.99 5.21 -29.96
C PHE A 129 6.76 6.53 -29.86
N ASP A 130 7.73 6.60 -28.93
CA ASP A 130 8.46 7.84 -28.67
C ASP A 130 9.24 8.30 -29.91
N ASN A 131 10.01 7.39 -30.51
CA ASN A 131 10.91 7.75 -31.61
C ASN A 131 10.19 7.93 -32.94
N LYS A 132 9.16 7.12 -33.22
CA LYS A 132 8.52 7.11 -34.55
C LYS A 132 7.29 8.00 -34.64
N LEU A 133 6.62 8.28 -33.52
CA LEU A 133 5.37 9.04 -33.51
C LEU A 133 5.51 10.34 -32.71
N LEU A 134 5.89 10.27 -31.43
CA LEU A 134 5.87 11.43 -30.54
C LEU A 134 6.96 12.46 -30.90
N ALA A 135 8.21 12.05 -31.06
CA ALA A 135 9.30 12.95 -31.38
C ALA A 135 9.09 13.71 -32.71
N PRO A 136 8.65 13.07 -33.81
CA PRO A 136 8.25 13.79 -35.02
C PRO A 136 7.11 14.79 -34.81
N ALA A 137 6.11 14.45 -34.00
CA ALA A 137 5.00 15.36 -33.69
C ALA A 137 5.45 16.58 -32.89
N LEU A 138 6.33 16.39 -31.90
CA LEU A 138 6.96 17.48 -31.15
C LEU A 138 7.78 18.41 -32.07
N LEU A 139 8.55 17.85 -33.00
CA LEU A 139 9.30 18.65 -33.99
C LEU A 139 8.37 19.47 -34.90
N ARG A 140 7.21 18.91 -35.30
CA ARG A 140 6.20 19.67 -36.06
C ARG A 140 5.62 20.81 -35.23
N TYR A 141 5.28 20.54 -33.97
CA TYR A 141 4.78 21.54 -33.04
C TYR A 141 5.78 22.67 -32.83
N ASP A 142 7.05 22.37 -32.57
CA ASP A 142 8.09 23.38 -32.38
C ASP A 142 8.30 24.23 -33.63
N ARG A 143 8.32 23.63 -34.82
CA ARG A 143 8.38 24.38 -36.09
C ARG A 143 7.18 25.29 -36.27
N ALA A 144 5.96 24.79 -35.99
CA ALA A 144 4.74 25.59 -36.09
C ALA A 144 4.75 26.75 -35.09
N ARG A 145 5.23 26.53 -33.86
CA ARG A 145 5.36 27.55 -32.82
C ARG A 145 6.37 28.63 -33.21
N THR A 146 7.53 28.24 -33.73
CA THR A 146 8.54 29.20 -34.23
C THR A 146 8.02 29.97 -35.43
N ALA A 147 7.32 29.31 -36.35
CA ALA A 147 6.71 29.98 -37.49
C ALA A 147 5.67 31.00 -37.02
N LEU A 148 4.75 30.65 -36.12
CA LEU A 148 3.76 31.59 -35.59
C LEU A 148 4.42 32.83 -34.96
N ALA A 149 5.49 32.64 -34.18
CA ALA A 149 6.23 33.73 -33.57
C ALA A 149 6.91 34.67 -34.58
N ALA A 150 7.16 34.20 -35.80
CA ALA A 150 7.78 34.95 -36.89
C ALA A 150 6.77 35.50 -37.92
N ALA A 151 5.46 35.51 -37.62
CA ALA A 151 4.45 36.05 -38.53
C ALA A 151 4.55 37.57 -38.61
N GLU A 152 4.56 38.13 -39.82
CA GLU A 152 4.71 39.58 -40.04
C GLU A 152 3.36 40.30 -40.18
N ASP A 153 2.30 39.56 -40.53
CA ASP A 153 0.94 40.09 -40.67
C ASP A 153 -0.12 39.18 -40.04
N GLY A 154 -1.34 39.73 -39.92
CA GLY A 154 -2.46 39.05 -39.26
C GLY A 154 -3.04 37.87 -40.02
N LEU A 155 -2.94 37.85 -41.36
CA LEU A 155 -3.46 36.74 -42.17
C LEU A 155 -2.53 35.53 -42.04
N GLU A 156 -1.22 35.78 -42.14
CA GLU A 156 -0.18 34.79 -41.94
C GLU A 156 -0.17 34.25 -40.50
N ALA A 157 -0.42 35.11 -39.51
CA ALA A 157 -0.55 34.68 -38.12
C ALA A 157 -1.74 33.72 -37.92
N ASP A 158 -2.88 33.96 -38.58
CA ASP A 158 -4.07 33.10 -38.47
C ASP A 158 -3.82 31.71 -39.06
N ASP A 159 -3.26 31.64 -40.27
CA ASP A 159 -2.90 30.37 -40.91
C ASP A 159 -1.87 29.57 -40.07
N ARG A 160 -0.84 30.25 -39.54
CA ARG A 160 0.19 29.63 -38.70
C ARG A 160 -0.36 29.19 -37.35
N LEU A 161 -1.33 29.90 -36.79
CA LEU A 161 -2.04 29.50 -35.57
C LEU A 161 -2.87 28.24 -35.80
N GLY A 162 -3.51 28.11 -36.97
CA GLY A 162 -4.18 26.89 -37.39
C GLY A 162 -3.22 25.70 -37.45
N ALA A 163 -2.04 25.87 -38.04
CA ALA A 163 -1.01 24.83 -38.09
C ALA A 163 -0.48 24.44 -36.69
N LEU A 164 -0.26 25.40 -35.80
CA LEU A 164 0.16 25.15 -34.42
C LEU A 164 -0.91 24.35 -33.66
N THR A 165 -2.17 24.75 -33.81
CA THR A 165 -3.31 24.08 -33.16
C THR A 165 -3.46 22.64 -33.65
N ALA A 166 -3.30 22.39 -34.96
CA ALA A 166 -3.31 21.05 -35.52
C ALA A 166 -2.17 20.17 -34.96
N ALA A 167 -0.97 20.73 -34.82
CA ALA A 167 0.16 20.02 -34.21
C ALA A 167 -0.06 19.72 -32.72
N GLU A 168 -0.67 20.63 -31.95
CA GLU A 168 -1.05 20.37 -30.56
C GLU A 168 -2.11 19.25 -30.46
N GLN A 169 -3.12 19.27 -31.33
CA GLN A 169 -4.15 18.24 -31.39
C GLN A 169 -3.57 16.87 -31.73
N GLU A 170 -2.60 16.81 -32.65
CA GLU A 170 -1.88 15.59 -32.98
C GLU A 170 -1.15 15.01 -31.76
N ILE A 171 -0.37 15.83 -31.03
CA ILE A 171 0.31 15.40 -29.81
C ILE A 171 -0.69 14.91 -28.76
N ARG A 172 -1.80 15.65 -28.57
CA ARG A 172 -2.85 15.26 -27.63
C ARG A 172 -3.46 13.91 -28.00
N ALA A 173 -3.73 13.67 -29.28
CA ALA A 173 -4.26 12.40 -29.77
C ALA A 173 -3.28 11.24 -29.52
N LEU A 174 -1.99 11.45 -29.79
CA LEU A 174 -0.93 10.48 -29.54
C LEU A 174 -0.78 10.14 -28.04
N VAL A 175 -0.78 11.14 -27.17
CA VAL A 175 -0.73 10.90 -25.71
C VAL A 175 -2.00 10.21 -25.22
N ALA A 176 -3.17 10.61 -25.73
CA ALA A 176 -4.44 9.97 -25.38
C ALA A 176 -4.47 8.50 -25.81
N SER A 177 -3.95 8.15 -26.99
CA SER A 177 -3.90 6.77 -27.47
C SER A 177 -3.03 5.85 -26.60
N ARG A 178 -2.08 6.40 -25.83
CA ARG A 178 -1.25 5.63 -24.89
C ARG A 178 -1.77 5.62 -23.46
N THR A 179 -2.37 6.72 -23.03
CA THR A 179 -2.85 6.86 -21.64
C THR A 179 -4.26 6.31 -21.44
N ARG A 180 -5.14 6.40 -22.46
CA ARG A 180 -6.53 5.99 -22.34
C ARG A 180 -6.70 4.48 -22.11
N PRO A 181 -6.02 3.58 -22.85
CA PRO A 181 -6.15 2.14 -22.61
C PRO A 181 -5.76 1.75 -21.19
N THR A 182 -4.68 2.34 -20.67
CA THR A 182 -4.23 2.13 -19.29
C THR A 182 -5.24 2.65 -18.26
N TRP A 183 -5.84 3.81 -18.52
CA TRP A 183 -6.91 4.35 -17.67
C TRP A 183 -8.12 3.42 -17.62
N ASP A 184 -8.59 2.95 -18.77
CA ASP A 184 -9.74 2.04 -18.85
C ASP A 184 -9.42 0.69 -18.20
N ALA A 185 -8.18 0.19 -18.33
CA ALA A 185 -7.70 -1.00 -17.64
C ALA A 185 -7.72 -0.86 -16.11
N VAL A 186 -7.32 0.30 -15.57
CA VAL A 186 -7.44 0.58 -14.13
C VAL A 186 -8.91 0.55 -13.69
N TRP A 187 -9.84 1.11 -14.46
CA TRP A 187 -11.27 1.02 -14.12
C TRP A 187 -11.79 -0.41 -14.15
N ARG A 188 -11.41 -1.20 -15.15
CA ARG A 188 -11.75 -2.62 -15.20
C ARG A 188 -11.24 -3.37 -13.97
N GLY A 189 -10.00 -3.10 -13.54
CA GLY A 189 -9.45 -3.65 -12.30
C GLY A 189 -10.26 -3.25 -11.06
N ILE A 190 -10.71 -1.99 -10.97
CA ILE A 190 -11.58 -1.53 -9.87
C ILE A 190 -12.91 -2.29 -9.89
N ASP A 191 -13.51 -2.51 -11.06
CA ASP A 191 -14.79 -3.22 -11.15
C ASP A 191 -14.67 -4.69 -10.73
N LEU A 192 -13.56 -5.35 -11.09
CA LEU A 192 -13.24 -6.70 -10.59
C LEU A 192 -13.08 -6.72 -9.07
N LEU A 193 -12.33 -5.77 -8.51
CA LEU A 193 -12.13 -5.67 -7.06
C LEU A 193 -13.43 -5.41 -6.29
N ARG A 194 -14.34 -4.63 -6.87
CA ARG A 194 -15.67 -4.36 -6.28
C ARG A 194 -16.59 -5.56 -6.25
N ALA A 195 -16.32 -6.60 -7.04
CA ALA A 195 -17.08 -7.85 -7.00
C ALA A 195 -16.69 -8.74 -5.81
N LEU A 196 -15.56 -8.45 -5.14
CA LEU A 196 -15.12 -9.20 -3.97
C LEU A 196 -15.86 -8.75 -2.70
N PRO A 197 -16.10 -9.66 -1.74
CA PRO A 197 -16.65 -9.29 -0.44
C PRO A 197 -15.67 -8.38 0.32
N GLU A 198 -16.21 -7.38 1.01
CA GLU A 198 -15.42 -6.49 1.86
C GLU A 198 -14.94 -7.21 3.13
N GLY A 199 -13.65 -7.08 3.45
CA GLY A 199 -13.08 -7.62 4.69
C GLY A 199 -13.52 -6.81 5.92
N ALA A 200 -13.76 -7.49 7.04
CA ALA A 200 -14.33 -6.86 8.24
C ALA A 200 -13.46 -5.74 8.83
N HIS A 201 -12.14 -5.78 8.63
CA HIS A 201 -11.23 -4.74 9.13
C HIS A 201 -10.90 -3.65 8.09
N ALA A 202 -11.53 -3.65 6.91
CA ALA A 202 -11.27 -2.65 5.87
C ALA A 202 -11.62 -1.22 6.31
N GLU A 203 -12.77 -1.03 6.98
CA GLU A 203 -13.22 0.27 7.48
C GLU A 203 -12.25 0.88 8.50
N GLU A 204 -11.67 0.05 9.37
CA GLU A 204 -10.70 0.50 10.37
C GLU A 204 -9.43 1.04 9.69
N ARG A 205 -8.90 0.31 8.69
CA ARG A 205 -7.73 0.75 7.92
C ARG A 205 -8.02 2.04 7.16
N TRP A 206 -9.19 2.14 6.54
CA TRP A 206 -9.64 3.36 5.87
C TRP A 206 -9.71 4.56 6.82
N THR A 207 -10.23 4.34 8.03
CA THR A 207 -10.29 5.39 9.06
C THR A 207 -8.90 5.90 9.42
N ARG A 208 -7.89 5.02 9.55
CA ARG A 208 -6.50 5.43 9.81
C ARG A 208 -5.89 6.23 8.66
N ASP A 209 -6.18 5.86 7.42
CA ASP A 209 -5.74 6.63 6.27
C ASP A 209 -6.36 8.04 6.24
N ARG A 210 -7.63 8.17 6.60
CA ARG A 210 -8.29 9.48 6.77
C ARG A 210 -7.60 10.33 7.83
N TRP A 211 -7.24 9.74 8.97
CA TRP A 211 -6.46 10.43 10.00
C TRP A 211 -5.11 10.88 9.45
N SER A 212 -4.39 10.00 8.75
CA SER A 212 -3.08 10.32 8.17
C SER A 212 -3.15 11.48 7.16
N PHE A 213 -4.14 11.44 6.27
CA PHE A 213 -4.40 12.49 5.29
C PHE A 213 -4.73 13.82 5.99
N THR A 214 -5.62 13.79 6.97
CA THR A 214 -6.06 14.97 7.73
C THR A 214 -4.89 15.61 8.47
N SER A 215 -4.09 14.80 9.18
CA SER A 215 -2.89 15.29 9.86
C SER A 215 -1.87 15.87 8.87
N HIS A 216 -1.74 15.33 7.65
CA HIS A 216 -0.85 15.96 6.66
C HIS A 216 -1.40 17.29 6.13
N ARG A 217 -2.69 17.36 5.81
CA ARG A 217 -3.37 18.60 5.42
C ARG A 217 -3.15 19.69 6.46
N ASP A 218 -3.36 19.37 7.73
CA ASP A 218 -3.29 20.35 8.82
C ASP A 218 -1.87 20.92 8.97
N ARG A 219 -0.83 20.07 8.83
CA ARG A 219 0.57 20.52 8.79
C ARG A 219 0.87 21.44 7.60
N VAL A 220 0.34 21.12 6.42
CA VAL A 220 0.50 21.97 5.23
C VAL A 220 -0.17 23.33 5.43
N VAL A 221 -1.38 23.35 5.98
CA VAL A 221 -2.13 24.58 6.27
C VAL A 221 -1.47 25.43 7.36
N ALA A 222 -0.89 24.78 8.37
CA ALA A 222 -0.13 25.45 9.42
C ALA A 222 1.20 26.07 8.94
N GLY A 223 1.57 25.88 7.67
CA GLY A 223 2.81 26.41 7.12
C GLY A 223 4.04 25.67 7.63
N GLU A 224 3.89 24.43 8.12
CA GLU A 224 5.04 23.63 8.54
C GLU A 224 6.02 23.45 7.38
N PRO A 225 7.33 23.29 7.66
CA PRO A 225 8.31 23.03 6.63
C PRO A 225 7.99 21.75 5.82
N PRO A 226 8.50 21.64 4.58
CA PRO A 226 8.42 20.40 3.82
C PRO A 226 9.08 19.24 4.57
N GLN A 227 8.66 18.01 4.25
CA GLN A 227 9.27 16.81 4.80
C GLN A 227 10.78 16.79 4.48
N PRO A 228 11.66 16.47 5.44
CA PRO A 228 13.10 16.54 5.25
C PRO A 228 13.57 15.58 4.15
N ARG A 229 14.72 15.85 3.53
CA ARG A 229 15.34 14.91 2.58
C ARG A 229 15.79 13.62 3.22
N ARG A 230 16.40 13.74 4.40
CA ARG A 230 16.92 12.63 5.18
C ARG A 230 16.20 12.65 6.51
N ASP A 231 15.64 11.51 6.88
CA ASP A 231 15.12 11.34 8.23
C ASP A 231 16.32 11.30 9.19
N ASP A 232 16.20 11.97 10.33
CA ASP A 232 17.09 11.69 11.46
C ASP A 232 16.88 10.25 11.97
N ALA A 233 17.83 9.76 12.76
CA ALA A 233 17.82 8.37 13.22
C ALA A 233 16.56 8.00 13.99
N VAL A 234 16.05 8.90 14.84
CA VAL A 234 14.85 8.66 15.66
C VAL A 234 13.61 8.64 14.77
N THR A 235 13.48 9.57 13.81
CA THR A 235 12.40 9.59 12.82
C THR A 235 12.41 8.33 11.95
N ALA A 236 13.59 7.92 11.47
CA ALA A 236 13.74 6.71 10.66
C ALA A 236 13.34 5.44 11.44
N ALA A 237 13.82 5.31 12.69
CA ALA A 237 13.48 4.19 13.56
C ALA A 237 11.98 4.15 13.90
N ASN A 238 11.37 5.30 14.19
CA ASN A 238 9.92 5.40 14.41
C ASN A 238 9.12 4.96 13.18
N LYS A 239 9.53 5.38 11.97
CA LYS A 239 8.87 4.97 10.72
C LYS A 239 9.01 3.46 10.49
N LEU A 240 10.17 2.88 10.76
CA LEU A 240 10.39 1.44 10.63
C LEU A 240 9.52 0.66 11.63
N ALA A 241 9.59 1.00 12.91
CA ALA A 241 8.77 0.36 13.95
C ALA A 241 7.26 0.54 13.73
N ALA A 242 6.84 1.65 13.11
CA ALA A 242 5.46 1.82 12.67
C ALA A 242 5.11 0.86 11.52
N ARG A 243 5.96 0.70 10.51
CA ARG A 243 5.73 -0.21 9.38
C ARG A 243 5.69 -1.67 9.81
N GLU A 244 6.58 -2.10 10.70
CA GLU A 244 6.57 -3.45 11.27
C GLU A 244 5.27 -3.74 12.01
N ARG A 245 4.79 -2.77 12.81
CA ARG A 245 3.50 -2.89 13.49
C ARG A 245 2.31 -2.96 12.54
N GLU A 246 2.29 -2.12 11.52
CA GLU A 246 1.20 -2.18 10.53
C GLU A 246 1.30 -3.45 9.66
N GLN A 247 2.50 -4.00 9.39
CA GLN A 247 2.67 -5.28 8.71
C GLN A 247 2.05 -6.42 9.53
N ALA A 248 2.47 -6.57 10.79
CA ALA A 248 1.96 -7.62 11.67
C ALA A 248 0.44 -7.50 11.87
N ARG A 249 -0.06 -6.26 12.00
CA ARG A 249 -1.50 -6.02 12.11
C ARG A 249 -2.24 -6.39 10.83
N LEU A 250 -1.74 -6.00 9.66
CA LEU A 250 -2.38 -6.35 8.38
C LEU A 250 -2.48 -7.86 8.24
N GLU A 251 -1.38 -8.58 8.48
CA GLU A 251 -1.34 -10.04 8.40
C GLU A 251 -2.32 -10.71 9.37
N ALA A 252 -2.42 -10.21 10.59
CA ALA A 252 -3.38 -10.71 11.56
C ALA A 252 -4.82 -10.46 11.13
N GLN A 253 -5.12 -9.25 10.64
CA GLN A 253 -6.46 -8.88 10.16
C GLN A 253 -6.86 -9.69 8.91
N GLU A 254 -5.96 -9.87 7.95
CA GLU A 254 -6.19 -10.70 6.76
C GLU A 254 -6.50 -12.16 7.14
N ALA A 255 -5.76 -12.72 8.11
CA ALA A 255 -6.07 -14.07 8.60
C ALA A 255 -7.44 -14.14 9.29
N LEU A 256 -7.83 -13.11 10.04
CA LEU A 256 -9.14 -13.08 10.70
C LEU A 256 -10.31 -12.84 9.73
N ASP A 257 -10.07 -12.08 8.67
CA ASP A 257 -11.07 -11.72 7.66
C ASP A 257 -11.29 -12.83 6.63
N ASP A 258 -10.25 -13.58 6.27
CA ASP A 258 -10.30 -14.60 5.22
C ASP A 258 -10.02 -16.03 5.76
N PRO A 259 -11.00 -16.95 5.70
CA PRO A 259 -10.83 -18.33 6.12
C PRO A 259 -9.70 -19.10 5.42
N LEU A 260 -9.37 -18.77 4.16
CA LEU A 260 -8.27 -19.41 3.43
C LEU A 260 -6.91 -18.93 3.93
N VAL A 261 -6.79 -17.64 4.26
CA VAL A 261 -5.59 -17.10 4.90
C VAL A 261 -5.41 -17.74 6.29
N MET A 262 -6.50 -17.85 7.07
CA MET A 262 -6.46 -18.57 8.35
C MET A 262 -6.06 -20.04 8.18
N ALA A 263 -6.57 -20.73 7.16
CA ALA A 263 -6.20 -22.11 6.89
C ALA A 263 -4.70 -22.27 6.63
N GLY A 264 -4.09 -21.34 5.88
CA GLY A 264 -2.64 -21.29 5.71
C GLY A 264 -1.88 -21.14 7.04
N ARG A 265 -2.34 -20.25 7.92
CA ARG A 265 -1.77 -20.07 9.27
C ARG A 265 -1.92 -21.32 10.14
N ARG A 266 -3.02 -22.05 10.02
CA ARG A 266 -3.25 -23.33 10.72
C ARG A 266 -2.29 -24.42 10.25
N LEU A 267 -2.08 -24.54 8.93
CA LEU A 267 -1.12 -25.49 8.36
C LEU A 267 0.32 -25.18 8.75
N ALA A 268 0.66 -23.90 8.92
CA ALA A 268 1.97 -23.46 9.41
C ALA A 268 2.17 -23.67 10.93
N GLY A 269 1.14 -24.11 11.65
CA GLY A 269 1.17 -24.25 13.12
C GLY A 269 1.07 -22.94 13.88
N GLU A 270 0.70 -21.84 13.22
CA GLU A 270 0.56 -20.48 13.80
C GLU A 270 -0.86 -20.18 14.28
N ALA A 271 -1.81 -21.07 14.01
CA ALA A 271 -3.18 -21.04 14.50
C ALA A 271 -3.72 -22.47 14.61
N PHE A 272 -4.85 -22.65 15.29
CA PHE A 272 -5.59 -23.90 15.32
C PHE A 272 -7.07 -23.65 15.55
N ALA A 273 -7.90 -24.55 15.03
CA ALA A 273 -9.33 -24.54 15.23
C ALA A 273 -9.81 -25.90 15.73
N GLY A 274 -10.76 -25.90 16.65
CA GLY A 274 -11.21 -27.11 17.30
C GLY A 274 -12.56 -26.96 18.00
N GLU A 275 -13.01 -28.05 18.59
CA GLU A 275 -14.24 -28.10 19.39
C GLU A 275 -13.89 -28.10 20.88
N VAL A 276 -14.59 -27.29 21.66
CA VAL A 276 -14.43 -27.27 23.12
C VAL A 276 -15.10 -28.51 23.72
N THR A 277 -14.31 -29.38 24.36
CA THR A 277 -14.80 -30.63 24.96
C THR A 277 -15.13 -30.49 26.44
N ASP A 278 -14.45 -29.59 27.14
CA ASP A 278 -14.66 -29.33 28.56
C ASP A 278 -14.28 -27.89 28.96
N VAL A 279 -14.95 -27.38 29.99
CA VAL A 279 -14.71 -26.04 30.55
C VAL A 279 -14.77 -26.12 32.06
N VAL A 280 -13.62 -25.95 32.72
CA VAL A 280 -13.50 -26.00 34.18
C VAL A 280 -13.22 -24.60 34.72
N MET A 281 -14.12 -24.11 35.57
CA MET A 281 -13.98 -22.80 36.17
C MET A 281 -12.88 -22.79 37.24
N THR A 282 -11.84 -21.98 37.06
CA THR A 282 -10.77 -21.78 38.07
C THR A 282 -10.55 -20.29 38.35
N TYR A 283 -9.81 -19.95 39.40
CA TYR A 283 -9.60 -18.57 39.83
C TYR A 283 -8.12 -18.30 40.08
N SER A 284 -7.68 -17.06 39.80
CA SER A 284 -6.33 -16.61 40.12
C SER A 284 -6.10 -16.54 41.63
N GLU A 285 -4.89 -16.86 42.06
CA GLU A 285 -4.47 -16.68 43.45
C GLU A 285 -4.28 -15.18 43.77
N GLY A 286 -4.80 -14.71 44.92
CA GLY A 286 -4.64 -13.32 45.37
C GLY A 286 -5.78 -12.81 46.26
N LYS A 287 -5.63 -11.59 46.80
CA LYS A 287 -6.61 -10.97 47.72
C LYS A 287 -8.00 -10.75 47.08
N ARG A 288 -8.06 -10.65 45.76
CA ARG A 288 -9.30 -10.58 44.96
C ARG A 288 -9.18 -11.58 43.81
N PRO A 289 -9.60 -12.84 44.01
CA PRO A 289 -9.52 -13.87 42.98
C PRO A 289 -10.30 -13.47 41.74
N SER A 290 -9.69 -13.61 40.57
CA SER A 290 -10.30 -13.29 39.28
C SER A 290 -10.49 -14.56 38.45
N PRO A 291 -11.57 -14.66 37.65
CA PRO A 291 -11.83 -15.82 36.78
C PRO A 291 -10.65 -16.21 35.89
N ARG A 292 -10.31 -17.51 35.85
CA ARG A 292 -9.29 -18.14 34.99
C ARG A 292 -9.79 -19.52 34.48
N PRO A 293 -10.92 -19.61 33.77
CA PRO A 293 -11.44 -20.88 33.31
C PRO A 293 -10.41 -21.62 32.43
N LEU A 294 -10.32 -22.92 32.62
CA LEU A 294 -9.61 -23.86 31.77
C LEU A 294 -10.57 -24.36 30.71
N VAL A 295 -10.16 -24.31 29.45
CA VAL A 295 -10.92 -24.73 28.28
C VAL A 295 -10.10 -25.80 27.59
N THR A 296 -10.69 -26.98 27.44
CA THR A 296 -10.07 -28.10 26.71
C THR A 296 -10.63 -28.13 25.30
N VAL A 297 -9.74 -28.08 24.31
CA VAL A 297 -10.07 -28.00 22.89
C VAL A 297 -9.54 -29.23 22.17
N ARG A 298 -10.42 -29.97 21.50
CA ARG A 298 -10.04 -31.05 20.58
C ARG A 298 -9.76 -30.46 19.20
N THR A 299 -8.58 -30.74 18.66
CA THR A 299 -8.12 -30.19 17.37
C THR A 299 -7.34 -31.23 16.57
N ASP A 300 -7.51 -31.21 15.25
CA ASP A 300 -6.69 -32.00 14.32
C ASP A 300 -5.46 -31.22 13.82
N ASP A 301 -5.42 -29.91 14.08
CA ASP A 301 -4.29 -29.07 13.75
C ASP A 301 -3.08 -29.35 14.67
N ARG A 302 -1.88 -29.01 14.22
CA ARG A 302 -0.62 -29.19 14.96
C ARG A 302 0.02 -27.84 15.29
N PRO A 303 -0.52 -27.08 16.26
CA PRO A 303 0.01 -25.77 16.59
C PRO A 303 1.38 -25.86 17.28
N HIS A 304 2.26 -24.91 17.01
CA HIS A 304 3.60 -24.83 17.60
C HIS A 304 3.56 -24.20 19.01
N LEU A 305 2.84 -24.84 19.94
CA LEU A 305 2.70 -24.36 21.32
C LEU A 305 3.91 -24.76 22.16
N GLY A 306 4.63 -23.77 22.67
CA GLY A 306 5.63 -23.93 23.73
C GLY A 306 5.02 -23.80 25.13
N GLU A 307 5.80 -24.10 26.18
CA GLU A 307 5.37 -23.90 27.56
C GLU A 307 4.87 -22.47 27.79
N ARG A 308 3.68 -22.32 28.37
CA ARG A 308 3.05 -21.02 28.70
C ARG A 308 2.89 -20.09 27.50
N ALA A 309 2.85 -20.65 26.28
CA ALA A 309 2.58 -19.88 25.08
C ALA A 309 1.24 -19.14 25.20
N LYS A 310 1.21 -17.89 24.73
CA LYS A 310 -0.03 -17.13 24.64
C LYS A 310 -0.71 -17.41 23.32
N VAL A 311 -2.02 -17.55 23.37
CA VAL A 311 -2.88 -17.69 22.21
C VAL A 311 -4.04 -16.70 22.29
N TYR A 312 -4.61 -16.35 21.15
CA TYR A 312 -5.59 -15.28 21.03
C TYR A 312 -6.78 -15.77 20.22
N ARG A 313 -8.00 -15.45 20.65
CA ARG A 313 -9.22 -15.65 19.84
C ARG A 313 -9.99 -14.36 19.67
N ALA A 314 -10.73 -14.24 18.58
CA ALA A 314 -11.58 -13.09 18.34
C ALA A 314 -12.87 -13.22 19.17
N LEU A 315 -13.13 -12.27 20.06
CA LEU A 315 -14.34 -12.17 20.89
C LEU A 315 -15.01 -10.82 20.64
N GLY A 316 -16.13 -10.82 19.91
CA GLY A 316 -16.85 -9.59 19.55
C GLY A 316 -15.94 -8.55 18.86
N GLY A 317 -15.07 -9.01 17.96
CA GLY A 317 -14.09 -8.17 17.25
C GLY A 317 -12.88 -7.74 18.08
N LYS A 318 -12.67 -8.28 19.29
CA LYS A 318 -11.50 -7.95 20.12
C LYS A 318 -10.70 -9.19 20.49
N PRO A 319 -9.36 -9.11 20.58
CA PRO A 319 -8.52 -10.25 20.94
C PRO A 319 -8.69 -10.63 22.42
N GLN A 320 -9.18 -11.83 22.69
CA GLN A 320 -9.15 -12.43 24.02
C GLN A 320 -7.93 -13.34 24.14
N SER A 321 -7.16 -13.16 25.21
CA SER A 321 -5.92 -13.90 25.46
C SER A 321 -6.18 -15.16 26.29
N ALA A 322 -5.49 -16.25 25.96
CA ALA A 322 -5.39 -17.45 26.76
C ALA A 322 -3.92 -17.92 26.86
N GLU A 323 -3.61 -18.69 27.89
CA GLU A 323 -2.29 -19.29 28.11
C GLU A 323 -2.39 -20.80 27.93
N PHE A 324 -1.49 -21.38 27.14
CA PHE A 324 -1.36 -22.82 26.99
C PHE A 324 -0.86 -23.46 28.29
N VAL A 325 -1.60 -24.45 28.77
CA VAL A 325 -1.29 -25.19 30.00
C VAL A 325 -0.61 -26.52 29.70
N GLY A 326 -1.09 -27.23 28.68
CA GLY A 326 -0.54 -28.53 28.32
C GLY A 326 -1.39 -29.25 27.27
N TYR A 327 -0.85 -30.37 26.80
CA TYR A 327 -1.58 -31.34 25.98
C TYR A 327 -2.12 -32.47 26.85
N GLU A 328 -3.31 -32.96 26.52
CA GLU A 328 -3.89 -34.19 27.05
C GLU A 328 -4.11 -35.21 25.92
N GLU A 329 -4.41 -36.47 26.27
CA GLU A 329 -4.68 -37.57 25.33
C GLU A 329 -3.67 -37.66 24.17
N GLU A 330 -2.38 -37.84 24.50
CA GLU A 330 -1.28 -37.98 23.53
C GLU A 330 -1.17 -36.83 22.51
N GLY A 331 -1.65 -35.62 22.85
CA GLY A 331 -1.53 -34.44 21.99
C GLY A 331 -2.81 -34.04 21.25
N ALA A 332 -3.89 -34.81 21.37
CA ALA A 332 -5.16 -34.54 20.68
C ALA A 332 -5.99 -33.42 21.33
N LEU A 333 -5.76 -33.16 22.63
CA LEU A 333 -6.49 -32.16 23.41
C LEU A 333 -5.54 -31.05 23.86
N VAL A 334 -5.92 -29.80 23.59
CA VAL A 334 -5.19 -28.59 23.99
C VAL A 334 -5.89 -27.95 25.17
N VAL A 335 -5.21 -27.81 26.30
CA VAL A 335 -5.75 -27.15 27.50
C VAL A 335 -5.29 -25.71 27.55
N LEU A 336 -6.25 -24.78 27.57
CA LEU A 336 -6.03 -23.34 27.56
C LEU A 336 -6.62 -22.69 28.80
N LYS A 337 -5.93 -21.72 29.37
CA LYS A 337 -6.41 -20.90 30.49
C LYS A 337 -6.77 -19.51 30.00
N ILE A 338 -8.04 -19.12 30.03
CA ILE A 338 -8.48 -17.78 29.61
C ILE A 338 -7.99 -16.74 30.61
N LEU A 339 -7.42 -15.63 30.11
CA LEU A 339 -6.74 -14.62 30.92
C LEU A 339 -7.52 -13.32 31.09
N ASP A 340 -8.25 -12.90 30.06
CA ASP A 340 -8.86 -11.57 29.99
C ASP A 340 -10.26 -11.57 29.33
N LYS A 341 -10.87 -10.37 29.24
CA LYS A 341 -12.18 -10.10 28.61
C LYS A 341 -13.36 -10.94 29.12
N MET A 342 -13.38 -11.24 30.42
CA MET A 342 -14.49 -11.94 31.11
C MET A 342 -15.36 -11.00 31.96
N GLY A 343 -15.30 -9.70 31.71
CA GLY A 343 -15.92 -8.70 32.57
C GLY A 343 -15.12 -8.37 33.84
N ARG A 344 -15.72 -7.57 34.73
CA ARG A 344 -15.11 -7.12 36.00
C ARG A 344 -15.59 -7.92 37.22
N GLY A 345 -16.56 -8.81 37.03
CA GLY A 345 -17.20 -9.59 38.09
C GLY A 345 -16.41 -10.85 38.48
N LYS A 346 -16.92 -11.52 39.53
CA LYS A 346 -16.45 -12.85 39.94
C LYS A 346 -16.99 -13.95 39.02
N GLU A 347 -18.13 -13.71 38.40
CA GLU A 347 -18.69 -14.57 37.35
C GLU A 347 -18.36 -13.93 35.99
N PRO A 348 -17.86 -14.72 35.02
CA PRO A 348 -17.64 -14.25 33.66
C PRO A 348 -18.92 -13.70 33.02
N GLU A 349 -18.80 -12.62 32.25
CA GLU A 349 -19.91 -12.13 31.43
C GLU A 349 -20.37 -13.20 30.43
N THR A 350 -21.67 -13.28 30.17
CA THR A 350 -22.26 -14.25 29.23
C THR A 350 -21.61 -14.14 27.84
N GLY A 351 -21.19 -15.28 27.29
CA GLY A 351 -20.50 -15.37 25.99
C GLY A 351 -18.99 -15.04 26.04
N SER A 352 -18.44 -14.64 27.19
CA SER A 352 -17.00 -14.33 27.31
C SER A 352 -16.09 -15.56 27.41
N VAL A 353 -16.64 -16.70 27.82
CA VAL A 353 -15.97 -18.00 27.92
C VAL A 353 -16.70 -18.93 26.96
N PRO A 354 -16.01 -19.71 26.12
CA PRO A 354 -16.71 -20.66 25.25
C PRO A 354 -17.35 -21.77 26.08
N GLU A 355 -18.40 -22.36 25.53
CA GLU A 355 -19.14 -23.47 26.12
C GLU A 355 -18.74 -24.81 25.48
N LYS A 356 -19.07 -25.91 26.16
CA LYS A 356 -18.85 -27.25 25.62
C LYS A 356 -19.65 -27.43 24.31
N GLY A 357 -18.96 -27.87 23.26
CA GLY A 357 -19.50 -28.02 21.90
C GLY A 357 -19.23 -26.81 21.00
N ASP A 358 -18.74 -25.68 21.53
CA ASP A 358 -18.39 -24.53 20.71
C ASP A 358 -17.21 -24.82 19.79
N ARG A 359 -17.29 -24.31 18.56
CA ARG A 359 -16.14 -24.27 17.65
C ARG A 359 -15.35 -22.99 17.87
N VAL A 360 -14.08 -23.13 18.18
CA VAL A 360 -13.18 -22.02 18.48
C VAL A 360 -11.99 -22.02 17.54
N CYS A 361 -11.47 -20.84 17.25
CA CYS A 361 -10.21 -20.65 16.53
C CYS A 361 -9.30 -19.78 17.37
N PHE A 362 -8.08 -20.27 17.61
CA PHE A 362 -7.03 -19.57 18.34
C PHE A 362 -5.84 -19.33 17.42
N THR A 363 -5.20 -18.18 17.57
CA THR A 363 -3.99 -17.77 16.87
C THR A 363 -2.84 -17.66 17.86
N LEU A 364 -1.62 -17.96 17.43
CA LEU A 364 -0.41 -17.76 18.23
C LEU A 364 0.14 -16.32 18.09
N PHE A 365 -0.39 -15.55 17.14
CA PHE A 365 -0.09 -14.14 16.95
C PHE A 365 -1.17 -13.24 17.57
N GLU A 366 -0.75 -12.06 18.03
CA GLU A 366 -1.64 -11.01 18.53
C GLU A 366 -2.44 -10.37 17.39
N HIS A 367 -3.72 -10.05 17.62
CA HIS A 367 -4.55 -9.35 16.63
C HIS A 367 -4.24 -7.85 16.57
N GLU A 368 -3.69 -7.32 17.66
CA GLU A 368 -3.18 -5.95 17.74
C GLU A 368 -1.81 -5.95 18.42
N GLN A 369 -0.77 -5.64 17.67
CA GLN A 369 0.57 -5.57 18.23
C GLN A 369 0.71 -4.37 19.18
N ARG A 370 1.22 -4.62 20.39
CA ARG A 370 1.56 -3.54 21.33
C ARG A 370 2.70 -2.67 20.78
N GLY A 371 2.68 -1.39 21.15
CA GLY A 371 3.78 -0.47 20.84
C GLY A 371 5.11 -0.96 21.42
N GLY A 372 6.19 -0.78 20.65
CA GLY A 372 7.55 -1.04 21.12
C GLY A 372 8.01 -0.06 22.20
N ALA A 373 9.23 -0.26 22.69
CA ALA A 373 9.85 0.63 23.68
C ALA A 373 9.91 2.09 23.16
N LYS A 374 9.80 3.06 24.08
CA LYS A 374 9.97 4.48 23.74
C LYS A 374 11.41 4.68 23.25
N LEU A 375 11.57 5.28 22.06
CA LEU A 375 12.87 5.72 21.56
C LEU A 375 13.38 6.93 22.36
N PRO A 376 14.71 7.14 22.45
CA PRO A 376 15.27 8.33 23.07
C PRO A 376 14.83 9.60 22.33
N ASP A 377 14.89 10.73 23.02
CA ASP A 377 14.69 12.04 22.39
C ASP A 377 15.90 12.33 21.46
N PRO A 378 15.76 13.14 20.38
CA PRO A 378 16.82 13.31 19.38
C PRO A 378 18.18 13.73 19.95
N GLU A 379 18.17 14.55 20.99
CA GLU A 379 19.35 15.01 21.74
C GLU A 379 20.08 13.90 22.51
N ASP A 380 19.38 12.82 22.86
CA ASP A 380 19.91 11.63 23.54
C ASP A 380 20.24 10.49 22.57
N THR A 381 20.23 10.75 21.25
CA THR A 381 20.57 9.74 20.25
C THR A 381 22.03 9.30 20.40
N PRO A 382 22.32 7.99 20.56
CA PRO A 382 23.69 7.51 20.66
C PRO A 382 24.57 7.98 19.49
N TRP A 383 25.83 8.33 19.75
CA TRP A 383 26.77 8.84 18.74
C TRP A 383 26.93 7.92 17.51
N THR A 384 26.72 6.61 17.71
CA THR A 384 26.73 5.58 16.65
C THR A 384 25.58 5.71 15.65
N HIS A 385 24.53 6.45 15.98
CA HIS A 385 23.30 6.58 15.18
C HIS A 385 23.00 8.02 14.76
N GLY A 386 23.43 9.03 15.56
CA GLY A 386 23.09 10.44 15.31
C GLY A 386 24.04 11.22 14.40
N GLY A 387 25.29 10.74 14.21
CA GLY A 387 26.36 11.60 13.68
C GLY A 387 26.62 12.84 14.57
N PRO A 388 27.65 13.66 14.31
CA PRO A 388 27.79 14.92 15.02
C PRO A 388 26.59 15.84 14.69
N PRO A 389 25.97 16.52 15.68
CA PRO A 389 24.89 17.46 15.41
C PRO A 389 25.40 18.58 14.51
N GLY A 390 24.97 18.57 13.24
CA GLY A 390 25.21 19.67 12.31
C GLY A 390 24.14 20.74 12.46
N GLU A 391 24.50 22.01 12.22
CA GLU A 391 23.52 23.10 12.14
C GLU A 391 22.46 22.79 11.07
N ALA A 392 21.21 23.19 11.36
CA ALA A 392 20.11 23.10 10.42
C ALA A 392 20.34 24.08 9.24
N VAL A 393 21.03 23.59 8.20
CA VAL A 393 21.22 24.34 6.97
C VAL A 393 19.90 24.35 6.18
N GLN A 394 19.53 25.50 5.61
CA GLN A 394 18.43 25.56 4.65
C GLN A 394 18.70 24.60 3.48
N GLU A 395 17.90 23.55 3.35
CA GLU A 395 18.06 22.53 2.30
C GLU A 395 17.80 23.16 0.91
N THR A 396 18.85 23.27 0.10
CA THR A 396 18.80 23.74 -1.30
C THR A 396 18.23 22.65 -2.20
N ALA A 397 17.60 22.94 -3.35
CA ALA A 397 17.09 21.90 -4.27
C ALA A 397 18.19 20.91 -4.71
N ASP A 398 17.85 19.63 -4.92
CA ASP A 398 18.83 18.66 -5.43
C ASP A 398 19.28 19.05 -6.85
N PRO A 399 20.57 18.87 -7.19
CA PRO A 399 21.02 18.94 -8.57
C PRO A 399 20.34 17.82 -9.37
N LEU A 400 19.98 18.11 -10.63
CA LEU A 400 19.47 17.08 -11.55
C LEU A 400 20.49 15.95 -11.65
N THR A 401 20.07 14.72 -11.35
CA THR A 401 20.89 13.53 -11.51
C THR A 401 20.60 12.87 -12.87
N PRO A 402 21.51 12.04 -13.41
CA PRO A 402 21.24 11.24 -14.61
C PRO A 402 20.00 10.34 -14.47
N GLU A 403 19.64 9.94 -13.25
CA GLU A 403 18.43 9.16 -12.94
C GLU A 403 17.14 9.99 -13.03
N ASP A 404 17.22 11.32 -12.98
CA ASP A 404 16.10 12.24 -13.22
C ASP A 404 15.84 12.48 -14.71
N VAL A 405 16.73 11.99 -15.57
CA VAL A 405 16.64 12.04 -17.04
C VAL A 405 16.50 10.61 -17.56
N LEU A 406 15.47 9.90 -17.07
CA LEU A 406 15.05 8.63 -17.64
C LEU A 406 14.24 8.85 -18.91
#